data_AF-A0A502SY07-F1
#
_entry.id   AF-A0A502SY07-F1
#
_cell.length_a   1.000
_cell.length_b   1.000
_cell.length_c   1.000
_cell.angle_alpha   90.00
_cell.angle_beta   90.00
_cell.angle_gamma   90.00
#
_symmetry.space_group_name_H-M   'P 1'
#
loop_
_entity.id
_entity.type
_entity.pdbx_description
1 polymer ?
#
loop_
_entity_poly.entity_id
_entity_poly.type
_entity_poly.pdbx_seq_one_letter_code
_entity_poly.pdbx_strand_id
1 'polypeptide(L)'
;MLQQSIEWGFSIEQRGAKRFSFSHLYTAVSRPSVRRYLNLTPDLSDVLPKDPVPADNRVKLTNLMGWLYGQGAEIPAVLQSQNPDLNRISEVLTSEQATSTLERSRNLDLAYEEVIPKSKRFVDALYDAIRSAEKAAGLHASYNGEAIHFEAAQNLFLTVRGMRDNMRRKLEGDDE
;
A
#
# COMPACT_ATOMS: atom_id res chain seq x y z
N MET A 1 -8.61 22.49 -8.09
CA MET A 1 -8.15 21.55 -7.03
C MET A 1 -6.89 22.00 -6.29
N LEU A 2 -5.71 22.15 -6.90
CA LEU A 2 -4.52 22.66 -6.16
C LEU A 2 -4.81 24.04 -5.53
N GLN A 3 -5.34 24.97 -6.33
CA GLN A 3 -5.77 26.28 -5.85
C GLN A 3 -6.76 26.17 -4.68
N GLN A 4 -7.82 25.37 -4.85
CA GLN A 4 -8.81 25.09 -3.80
C GLN A 4 -8.16 24.54 -2.51
N SER A 5 -7.17 23.65 -2.61
CA SER A 5 -6.47 23.13 -1.43
C SER A 5 -5.66 24.21 -0.70
N ILE A 6 -5.08 25.17 -1.44
CA ILE A 6 -4.34 26.31 -0.88
C ILE A 6 -5.30 27.23 -0.13
N GLU A 7 -6.44 27.54 -0.74
CA GLU A 7 -7.51 28.31 -0.08
C GLU A 7 -8.03 27.62 1.19
N TRP A 8 -7.95 26.29 1.25
CA TRP A 8 -8.28 25.50 2.43
C TRP A 8 -7.14 25.28 3.43
N GLY A 9 -5.97 25.87 3.20
CA GLY A 9 -4.84 25.91 4.13
C GLY A 9 -3.65 25.01 3.78
N PHE A 10 -3.63 24.37 2.61
CA PHE A 10 -2.43 23.67 2.12
C PHE A 10 -1.34 24.68 1.73
N SER A 11 -0.08 24.42 2.09
CA SER A 11 1.04 25.29 1.73
C SER A 11 2.07 24.52 0.92
N ILE A 12 2.28 24.97 -0.33
CA ILE A 12 3.30 24.40 -1.20
C ILE A 12 4.70 24.55 -0.58
N GLU A 13 4.94 25.60 0.19
CA GLU A 13 6.25 25.87 0.83
C GLU A 13 6.54 24.92 1.99
N GLN A 14 5.49 24.44 2.68
CA GLN A 14 5.62 23.53 3.81
C GLN A 14 5.63 22.05 3.41
N ARG A 15 5.59 21.72 2.13
CA ARG A 15 5.64 20.32 1.67
C ARG A 15 6.87 19.57 2.20
N GLY A 16 6.71 18.28 2.48
CA GLY A 16 7.82 17.40 2.91
C GLY A 16 8.81 17.05 1.80
N ALA A 17 8.38 17.06 0.53
CA ALA A 17 9.24 16.73 -0.61
C ALA A 17 10.04 17.93 -1.14
N LYS A 18 11.33 17.74 -1.45
CA LYS A 18 12.21 18.80 -2.00
C LYS A 18 11.61 19.54 -3.20
N ARG A 19 10.87 18.84 -4.08
CA ARG A 19 10.17 19.43 -5.23
C ARG A 19 8.70 19.06 -5.22
N PHE A 20 7.83 20.05 -5.45
CA PHE A 20 6.41 19.81 -5.71
C PHE A 20 6.27 19.31 -7.14
N SER A 21 5.75 18.09 -7.31
CA SER A 21 5.42 17.56 -8.64
C SER A 21 3.92 17.59 -8.87
N PHE A 22 3.45 18.47 -9.75
CA PHE A 22 2.04 18.51 -10.15
C PHE A 22 1.59 17.19 -10.81
N SER A 23 2.53 16.43 -11.39
CA SER A 23 2.21 15.11 -11.97
C SER A 23 1.64 14.15 -10.94
N HIS A 24 2.02 14.23 -9.65
CA HIS A 24 1.45 13.36 -8.61
C HIS A 24 -0.04 13.61 -8.41
N LEU A 25 -0.44 14.88 -8.28
CA LEU A 25 -1.85 15.25 -8.15
C LEU A 25 -2.64 14.89 -9.41
N TYR A 26 -2.10 15.19 -10.59
CA TYR A 26 -2.74 14.85 -11.86
C TYR A 26 -2.96 13.33 -12.02
N THR A 27 -1.91 12.53 -11.77
CA THR A 27 -1.99 11.06 -11.81
C THR A 27 -2.85 10.48 -10.70
N ALA A 28 -2.95 11.12 -9.54
CA ALA A 28 -3.86 10.67 -8.49
C ALA A 28 -5.32 10.87 -8.93
N VAL A 29 -5.68 12.06 -9.41
CA VAL A 29 -7.07 12.40 -9.80
C VAL A 29 -7.53 11.63 -11.05
N SER A 30 -6.61 11.18 -11.91
CA SER A 30 -6.96 10.31 -13.03
C SER A 30 -7.43 8.91 -12.59
N ARG A 31 -7.21 8.52 -11.32
CA ARG A 31 -7.65 7.22 -10.78
C ARG A 31 -9.12 7.27 -10.31
N PRO A 32 -9.97 6.31 -10.72
CA PRO A 32 -11.38 6.28 -10.34
C PRO A 32 -11.63 6.25 -8.81
N SER A 33 -10.80 5.54 -8.04
CA SER A 33 -10.96 5.46 -6.58
C SER A 33 -10.66 6.79 -5.88
N VAL A 34 -9.67 7.54 -6.35
CA VAL A 34 -9.37 8.90 -5.83
C VAL A 34 -10.51 9.86 -6.16
N ARG A 35 -11.07 9.80 -7.38
CA ARG A 35 -12.25 10.60 -7.73
C ARG A 35 -13.43 10.29 -6.82
N ARG A 36 -13.73 9.01 -6.61
CA ARG A 36 -14.81 8.56 -5.72
C ARG A 36 -14.58 9.03 -4.29
N TYR A 37 -13.36 8.91 -3.78
CA TYR A 37 -13.00 9.36 -2.44
C TYR A 37 -13.31 10.85 -2.24
N LEU A 38 -12.92 11.69 -3.20
CA LEU A 38 -13.17 13.12 -3.19
C LEU A 38 -14.60 13.53 -3.61
N ASN A 39 -15.44 12.58 -4.02
CA ASN A 39 -16.75 12.82 -4.64
C ASN A 39 -16.68 13.73 -5.88
N LEU A 40 -15.72 13.46 -6.75
CA LEU A 40 -15.63 14.08 -8.07
C LEU A 40 -16.55 13.37 -9.06
N THR A 41 -17.04 14.09 -10.06
CA THR A 41 -17.82 13.50 -11.15
C THR A 41 -17.02 12.40 -11.87
N PRO A 42 -17.66 11.29 -12.29
CA PRO A 42 -16.97 10.16 -12.91
C PRO A 42 -16.29 10.48 -14.24
N ASP A 43 -16.92 11.35 -15.04
CA ASP A 43 -16.42 11.86 -16.31
C ASP A 43 -15.46 13.04 -16.10
N LEU A 44 -14.21 12.86 -16.52
CA LEU A 44 -13.19 13.90 -16.61
C LEU A 44 -12.97 14.36 -18.07
N SER A 45 -13.94 14.14 -18.96
CA SER A 45 -13.84 14.55 -20.36
C SER A 45 -13.66 16.07 -20.52
N ASP A 46 -14.09 16.84 -19.52
CA ASP A 46 -13.94 18.29 -19.48
C ASP A 46 -13.11 18.71 -18.27
N VAL A 47 -12.29 19.75 -18.49
CA VAL A 47 -11.48 20.43 -17.49
C VAL A 47 -12.24 20.54 -16.16
N LEU A 48 -11.61 20.08 -15.06
CA LEU A 48 -12.21 20.18 -13.74
C LEU A 48 -12.68 21.62 -13.47
N PRO A 49 -13.89 21.82 -12.92
CA PRO A 49 -14.33 23.16 -12.54
C PRO A 49 -13.37 23.75 -11.50
N LYS A 50 -13.45 25.08 -11.29
CA LYS A 50 -12.54 25.84 -10.41
C LYS A 50 -12.40 25.19 -9.02
N ASP A 51 -13.52 24.78 -8.44
CA ASP A 51 -13.65 24.17 -7.12
C ASP A 51 -14.33 22.81 -7.22
N PRO A 52 -13.60 21.76 -7.67
CA PRO A 52 -14.22 20.50 -8.04
C PRO A 52 -14.56 19.62 -6.83
N VAL A 53 -13.96 19.87 -5.66
CA VAL A 53 -14.23 19.10 -4.44
C VAL A 53 -15.34 19.79 -3.63
N PRO A 54 -16.43 19.10 -3.25
CA PRO A 54 -17.45 19.66 -2.36
C PRO A 54 -16.88 20.05 -0.99
N ALA A 55 -17.44 21.09 -0.36
CA ALA A 55 -16.95 21.59 0.94
C ALA A 55 -16.95 20.52 2.04
N ASP A 56 -17.95 19.62 2.05
CA ASP A 56 -18.04 18.50 3.01
C ASP A 56 -16.88 17.50 2.88
N ASN A 57 -16.19 17.49 1.72
CA ASN A 57 -15.02 16.65 1.47
C ASN A 57 -13.69 17.42 1.65
N ARG A 58 -13.71 18.59 2.31
CA ARG A 58 -12.49 19.35 2.63
C ARG A 58 -11.44 18.49 3.32
N VAL A 59 -11.83 17.73 4.35
CA VAL A 59 -10.92 16.84 5.09
C VAL A 59 -10.28 15.80 4.16
N LYS A 60 -11.05 15.23 3.22
CA LYS A 60 -10.55 14.25 2.26
C LYS A 60 -9.55 14.86 1.27
N LEU A 61 -9.78 16.09 0.81
CA LEU A 61 -8.79 16.81 0.00
C LEU A 61 -7.53 17.09 0.80
N THR A 62 -7.66 17.53 2.06
CA THR A 62 -6.51 17.75 2.96
C THR A 62 -5.73 16.44 3.18
N ASN A 63 -6.41 15.32 3.39
CA ASN A 63 -5.79 14.00 3.53
C ASN A 63 -5.01 13.62 2.27
N LEU A 64 -5.64 13.74 1.09
CA LEU A 64 -4.96 13.43 -0.19
C LEU A 64 -3.72 14.30 -0.39
N MET A 65 -3.84 15.61 -0.20
CA MET A 65 -2.70 16.54 -0.35
C MET A 65 -1.59 16.21 0.67
N GLY A 66 -1.98 15.89 1.91
CA GLY A 66 -1.06 15.45 2.94
C GLY A 66 -0.39 14.11 2.62
N TRP A 67 -1.07 13.17 1.96
CA TRP A 67 -0.46 11.91 1.52
C TRP A 67 0.53 12.14 0.38
N LEU A 68 0.17 12.97 -0.60
CA LEU A 68 1.01 13.21 -1.79
C LEU A 68 2.24 14.07 -1.51
N TYR A 69 2.12 15.05 -0.61
CA TYR A 69 3.13 16.10 -0.46
C TYR A 69 3.55 16.37 0.98
N GLY A 70 2.78 15.92 1.97
CA GLY A 70 2.96 16.33 3.36
C GLY A 70 2.64 17.80 3.60
N GLN A 71 2.75 18.24 4.84
CA GLN A 71 2.53 19.61 5.29
C GLN A 71 3.29 19.85 6.62
N GLY A 72 4.38 20.59 6.56
CA GLY A 72 5.30 20.82 7.67
C GLY A 72 6.03 19.56 8.13
N ALA A 73 6.70 19.66 9.27
CA ALA A 73 7.35 18.52 9.92
C ALA A 73 6.34 17.54 10.57
N GLU A 74 5.15 18.03 10.91
CA GLU A 74 4.13 17.27 11.63
C GLU A 74 3.37 16.29 10.73
N ILE A 75 3.22 16.62 9.44
CA ILE A 75 2.47 15.80 8.48
C ILE A 75 3.44 15.37 7.37
N PRO A 76 4.21 14.29 7.57
CA PRO A 76 5.10 13.78 6.54
C PRO A 76 4.31 13.25 5.34
N ALA A 77 4.87 13.40 4.13
CA ALA A 77 4.29 12.80 2.94
C ALA A 77 4.28 11.27 3.08
N VAL A 78 3.17 10.65 2.69
CA VAL A 78 3.05 9.19 2.63
C VAL A 78 3.69 8.67 1.35
N LEU A 79 3.49 9.39 0.25
CA LEU A 79 4.07 9.10 -1.05
C LEU A 79 5.59 9.31 -1.03
N GLN A 80 6.37 8.25 -1.24
CA GLN A 80 7.83 8.33 -1.38
C GLN A 80 8.25 8.34 -2.86
N SER A 81 7.47 7.68 -3.70
CA SER A 81 7.68 7.52 -5.14
C SER A 81 6.35 7.63 -5.90
N GLN A 82 6.37 8.04 -7.17
CA GLN A 82 5.13 8.15 -7.96
C GLN A 82 4.45 6.77 -8.12
N ASN A 83 5.18 5.79 -8.66
CA ASN A 83 4.80 4.38 -8.64
C ASN A 83 5.94 3.62 -7.94
N PRO A 84 5.64 2.66 -7.06
CA PRO A 84 4.34 1.98 -6.87
C PRO A 84 3.34 2.66 -5.92
N ASP A 85 3.72 3.71 -5.20
CA ASP A 85 2.90 4.20 -4.06
C ASP A 85 1.53 4.75 -4.47
N LEU A 86 1.41 5.46 -5.61
CA LEU A 86 0.10 5.90 -6.09
C LEU A 86 -0.81 4.71 -6.43
N ASN A 87 -0.27 3.58 -6.91
CA ASN A 87 -1.05 2.36 -7.13
C ASN A 87 -1.60 1.83 -5.81
N ARG A 88 -0.75 1.77 -4.78
CA ARG A 88 -1.16 1.32 -3.45
C ARG A 88 -2.25 2.22 -2.86
N ILE A 89 -2.08 3.54 -2.90
CA ILE A 89 -3.12 4.49 -2.45
C ILE A 89 -4.42 4.26 -3.21
N SER A 90 -4.35 4.09 -4.53
CA SER A 90 -5.52 3.82 -5.37
C SER A 90 -6.27 2.58 -4.95
N GLU A 91 -5.56 1.49 -4.65
CA GLU A 91 -6.12 0.21 -4.21
C GLU A 91 -6.71 0.33 -2.80
N VAL A 92 -6.02 0.99 -1.87
CA VAL A 92 -6.52 1.29 -0.51
C VAL A 92 -7.85 2.01 -0.57
N LEU A 93 -7.97 3.03 -1.42
CA LEU A 93 -9.21 3.81 -1.59
C LEU A 93 -10.39 3.04 -2.22
N THR A 94 -10.21 1.76 -2.57
CA THR A 94 -11.31 0.88 -2.97
C THR A 94 -12.01 0.19 -1.78
N SER A 95 -11.38 0.19 -0.60
CA SER A 95 -11.90 -0.41 0.64
C SER A 95 -12.11 0.65 1.70
N GLU A 96 -13.30 0.71 2.29
CA GLU A 96 -13.61 1.65 3.37
C GLU A 96 -12.75 1.40 4.61
N GLN A 97 -12.51 0.14 4.95
CA GLN A 97 -11.67 -0.26 6.08
C GLN A 97 -10.23 0.24 5.89
N ALA A 98 -9.65 -0.06 4.72
CA ALA A 98 -8.28 0.32 4.41
C ALA A 98 -8.12 1.84 4.31
N THR A 99 -9.12 2.52 3.73
CA THR A 99 -9.18 3.98 3.70
C THR A 99 -9.16 4.56 5.11
N SER A 100 -10.01 4.06 6.01
CA SER A 100 -10.03 4.51 7.40
C SER A 100 -8.69 4.24 8.11
N THR A 101 -8.05 3.10 7.84
CA THR A 101 -6.71 2.80 8.37
C THR A 101 -5.67 3.81 7.86
N LEU A 102 -5.68 4.16 6.58
CA LEU A 102 -4.76 5.16 6.00
C LEU A 102 -5.01 6.57 6.57
N GLU A 103 -6.27 6.97 6.74
CA GLU A 103 -6.64 8.27 7.30
C GLU A 103 -6.14 8.45 8.75
N ARG A 104 -6.30 7.42 9.59
CA ARG A 104 -5.91 7.49 11.00
C ARG A 104 -4.42 7.30 11.22
N SER A 105 -3.82 6.31 10.55
CA SER A 105 -2.43 5.90 10.82
C SER A 105 -1.39 6.61 9.96
N ARG A 106 -1.81 7.12 8.78
CA ARG A 106 -0.91 7.59 7.72
C ARG A 106 0.14 6.57 7.29
N ASN A 107 -0.07 5.28 7.57
CA ASN A 107 0.83 4.21 7.19
C ASN A 107 0.28 3.48 5.96
N LEU A 108 0.90 3.73 4.80
CA LEU A 108 0.47 3.13 3.53
C LEU A 108 0.68 1.62 3.51
N ASP A 109 1.74 1.10 4.10
CA ASP A 109 1.99 -0.34 4.11
C ASP A 109 0.91 -1.05 4.93
N LEU A 110 0.60 -0.54 6.11
CA LEU A 110 -0.48 -1.07 6.98
C LEU A 110 -1.84 -1.05 6.28
N ALA A 111 -2.21 0.08 5.65
CA ALA A 111 -3.48 0.18 4.94
C ALA A 111 -3.51 -0.68 3.67
N TYR A 112 -2.39 -0.75 2.94
CA TYR A 112 -2.28 -1.51 1.72
C TYR A 112 -2.41 -3.00 1.99
N GLU A 113 -1.83 -3.48 3.09
CA GLU A 113 -2.02 -4.86 3.52
C GLU A 113 -3.49 -5.24 3.47
N GLU A 114 -4.42 -4.46 4.01
CA GLU A 114 -5.86 -4.80 4.04
C GLU A 114 -6.49 -5.10 2.67
N VAL A 115 -5.99 -4.51 1.58
CA VAL A 115 -6.55 -4.68 0.23
C VAL A 115 -5.85 -5.72 -0.63
N ILE A 116 -4.66 -6.22 -0.23
CA ILE A 116 -3.97 -7.24 -1.03
C ILE A 116 -4.80 -8.53 -0.99
N PRO A 117 -5.18 -9.11 -2.16
CA PRO A 117 -5.85 -10.40 -2.23
C PRO A 117 -5.07 -11.47 -1.46
N LYS A 118 -5.77 -12.28 -0.67
CA LYS A 118 -5.14 -13.36 0.13
C LYS A 118 -4.27 -14.29 -0.73
N SER A 119 -4.68 -14.55 -1.97
CA SER A 119 -3.91 -15.33 -2.96
C SER A 119 -2.58 -14.68 -3.32
N LYS A 120 -2.55 -13.37 -3.56
CA LYS A 120 -1.30 -12.63 -3.86
C LYS A 120 -0.38 -12.60 -2.63
N ARG A 121 -0.90 -12.31 -1.43
CA ARG A 121 -0.08 -12.36 -0.19
C ARG A 121 0.54 -13.74 0.03
N PHE A 122 -0.22 -14.80 -0.23
CA PHE A 122 0.29 -16.16 -0.13
C PHE A 122 1.43 -16.41 -1.11
N VAL A 123 1.29 -16.02 -2.38
CA VAL A 123 2.32 -16.18 -3.40
C VAL A 123 3.59 -15.39 -3.06
N ASP A 124 3.45 -14.13 -2.64
CA ASP A 124 4.58 -13.29 -2.25
C ASP A 124 5.33 -13.91 -1.05
N ALA A 125 4.60 -14.30 -0.01
CA ALA A 125 5.16 -14.95 1.18
C ALA A 125 5.84 -16.30 0.85
N LEU A 126 5.28 -17.07 -0.09
CA LEU A 126 5.87 -18.33 -0.56
C LEU A 126 7.24 -18.08 -1.21
N TYR A 127 7.36 -17.09 -2.09
CA TYR A 127 8.63 -16.76 -2.74
C TYR A 127 9.66 -16.15 -1.77
N ASP A 128 9.22 -15.37 -0.78
CA ASP A 128 10.09 -14.89 0.30
C ASP A 128 10.64 -16.05 1.16
N ALA A 129 9.80 -17.04 1.47
CA ALA A 129 10.22 -18.24 2.20
C ALA A 129 11.24 -19.06 1.41
N ILE A 130 11.04 -19.22 0.09
CA ILE A 130 12.00 -19.90 -0.81
C ILE A 130 13.36 -19.21 -0.76
N ARG A 131 13.40 -17.89 -0.97
CA ARG A 131 14.67 -17.12 -0.96
C ARG A 131 15.41 -17.24 0.37
N SER A 132 14.66 -17.14 1.47
CA SER A 132 15.21 -17.25 2.82
C SER A 132 15.77 -18.64 3.09
N ALA A 133 15.06 -19.70 2.67
CA ALA A 133 15.50 -21.09 2.82
C ALA A 133 16.73 -21.40 1.95
N GLU A 134 16.77 -20.94 0.70
CA GLU A 134 17.94 -21.08 -0.20
C GLU A 134 19.18 -20.40 0.38
N LYS A 135 19.01 -19.19 0.93
CA LYS A 135 20.09 -18.46 1.60
C LYS A 135 20.64 -19.23 2.80
N ALA A 136 19.77 -19.79 3.64
CA ALA A 136 20.19 -20.60 4.78
C ALA A 136 20.89 -21.90 4.33
N ALA A 137 20.36 -22.59 3.32
CA ALA A 137 20.95 -23.80 2.75
C ALA A 137 22.34 -23.55 2.16
N GLY A 138 22.55 -22.40 1.51
CA GLY A 138 23.86 -21.99 1.01
C GLY A 138 24.92 -21.80 2.11
N LEU A 139 24.50 -21.60 3.35
CA LEU A 139 25.38 -21.40 4.51
C LEU A 139 25.51 -22.65 5.40
N HIS A 140 24.96 -23.80 5.00
CA HIS A 140 24.90 -25.01 5.83
C HIS A 140 26.28 -25.47 6.34
N ALA A 141 27.35 -25.25 5.59
CA ALA A 141 28.71 -25.59 5.99
C ALA A 141 29.19 -24.83 7.25
N SER A 142 28.52 -23.72 7.61
CA SER A 142 28.79 -22.94 8.82
C SER A 142 28.07 -23.48 10.06
N TYR A 143 27.26 -24.53 9.92
CA TYR A 143 26.56 -25.14 11.04
C TYR A 143 27.55 -25.79 12.01
N ASN A 144 27.44 -25.43 13.30
CA ASN A 144 28.39 -25.80 14.35
C ASN A 144 27.97 -27.04 15.16
N GLY A 145 26.87 -27.71 14.80
CA GLY A 145 26.38 -28.92 15.48
C GLY A 145 25.42 -28.66 16.65
N GLU A 146 25.06 -27.42 16.94
CA GLU A 146 24.12 -27.10 18.02
C GLU A 146 22.69 -27.61 17.73
N ALA A 147 22.18 -28.47 18.62
CA ALA A 147 20.88 -29.12 18.49
C ALA A 147 19.70 -28.16 18.27
N ILE A 148 19.71 -26.98 18.91
CA ILE A 148 18.65 -25.97 18.76
C ILE A 148 18.50 -25.49 17.30
N HIS A 149 19.60 -25.38 16.56
CA HIS A 149 19.56 -24.97 15.16
C HIS A 149 19.09 -26.11 14.25
N PHE A 150 19.43 -27.36 14.59
CA PHE A 150 18.88 -28.54 13.90
C PHE A 150 17.36 -28.65 14.10
N GLU A 151 16.88 -28.45 15.32
CA GLU A 151 15.44 -28.43 15.64
C GLU A 151 14.72 -27.30 14.88
N ALA A 152 15.32 -26.12 14.79
CA ALA A 152 14.77 -25.01 13.99
C ALA A 152 14.64 -25.39 12.50
N ALA A 153 15.65 -26.04 11.93
CA ALA A 153 15.61 -26.54 10.55
C ALA A 153 14.53 -27.63 10.37
N GLN A 154 14.35 -28.51 11.36
CA GLN A 154 13.31 -29.53 11.34
C GLN A 154 11.89 -28.93 11.41
N ASN A 155 11.69 -27.91 12.24
CA ASN A 155 10.41 -27.19 12.30
C ASN A 155 10.07 -26.48 10.99
N LEU A 156 11.07 -25.89 10.31
CA LEU A 156 10.89 -25.33 8.97
C LEU A 156 10.44 -26.41 7.97
N PHE A 157 11.08 -27.58 7.96
CA PHE A 157 10.71 -28.70 7.10
C PHE A 157 9.25 -29.14 7.32
N LEU A 158 8.84 -29.32 8.58
CA LEU A 158 7.47 -29.71 8.92
C LEU A 158 6.43 -28.68 8.44
N THR A 159 6.74 -27.39 8.60
CA THR A 159 5.88 -26.29 8.16
C THR A 159 5.70 -26.30 6.65
N VAL A 160 6.81 -26.39 5.88
CA VAL A 160 6.77 -26.43 4.41
C VAL A 160 6.05 -27.68 3.91
N ARG A 161 6.28 -28.84 4.56
CA ARG A 161 5.56 -30.09 4.23
C ARG A 161 4.05 -29.93 4.41
N GLY A 162 3.60 -29.41 5.55
CA GLY A 162 2.17 -29.20 5.82
C GLY A 162 1.53 -28.24 4.82
N MET A 163 2.22 -27.15 4.48
CA MET A 163 1.78 -26.23 3.43
C MET A 163 1.63 -26.93 2.07
N ARG A 164 2.62 -27.70 1.63
CA ARG A 164 2.57 -28.47 0.39
C ARG A 164 1.41 -29.45 0.37
N ASP A 165 1.21 -30.19 1.47
CA ASP A 165 0.14 -31.18 1.56
C ASP A 165 -1.25 -30.52 1.49
N ASN A 166 -1.44 -29.33 2.07
CA ASN A 166 -2.64 -28.51 1.88
C ASN A 166 -2.85 -28.07 0.43
N MET A 167 -1.78 -27.62 -0.25
CA MET A 167 -1.85 -27.23 -1.66
C MET A 167 -2.21 -28.41 -2.56
N ARG A 168 -1.65 -29.60 -2.27
CA ARG A 168 -1.92 -30.81 -3.03
C ARG A 168 -3.39 -31.22 -2.95
N ARG A 169 -3.99 -31.21 -1.75
CA ARG A 169 -5.43 -31.48 -1.58
C ARG A 169 -6.31 -30.56 -2.42
N LYS A 170 -5.99 -29.26 -2.44
CA LYS A 170 -6.68 -28.28 -3.30
C LYS A 170 -6.51 -28.52 -4.79
N LEU A 171 -5.36 -29.04 -5.22
CA LEU A 171 -5.12 -29.40 -6.62
C LEU A 171 -5.83 -30.70 -7.02
N GLU A 172 -5.94 -31.64 -6.10
CA GLU A 172 -6.61 -32.93 -6.28
C GLU A 172 -8.15 -32.82 -6.23
N GLY A 173 -8.67 -31.68 -5.76
CA GLY A 173 -10.11 -31.40 -5.71
C GLY A 173 -10.81 -31.92 -4.45
N ASP A 174 -10.05 -32.29 -3.42
CA ASP A 174 -10.56 -32.91 -2.19
C ASP A 174 -11.19 -31.91 -1.19
N ASP A 175 -11.21 -30.62 -1.53
CA ASP A 175 -11.85 -29.55 -0.74
C ASP A 175 -13.19 -29.12 -1.40
N GLU A 176 -14.24 -29.92 -1.23
CA GLU A 176 -15.67 -29.50 -1.30
C GLU A 176 -16.26 -29.35 0.12
#